data_AF-A0A418KGX0-F1
#
_entry.id   AF-A0A418KGX0-F1
#
_cell.length_a   1.000
_cell.length_b   1.000
_cell.length_c   1.000
_cell.angle_alpha   90.00
_cell.angle_beta   90.00
_cell.angle_gamma   90.00
#
_symmetry.space_group_name_H-M   'P 1'
#
loop_
_entity.id
_entity.type
_entity.pdbx_description
1 polymer ?
#
loop_
_entity_poly.entity_id
_entity_poly.type
_entity_poly.pdbx_seq_one_letter_code
_entity_poly.pdbx_strand_id
1 'polypeptide(L)'
;MIGERALCSGKLVILLDLAVPVGRTEDRTRCKRRACATFWSDGASPATRAREIMQRRHAREGLYEARWSRTTDNKVMWRKQGWLEPHVVYIEHLPRLRVFRVGLSAQRVWPDTARQLRRRGGVIVDEVTVENRHAAVLVKLDVLELVDLWRRELHPSRLQKGGTEVWRQSGPTVDLIYVAEMIED
;
A
#
# COMPACT_ATOMS: atom_id res chain seq x y z
N MET A 1 20.85 40.51 -32.45
CA MET A 1 21.58 39.61 -31.53
C MET A 1 20.83 39.59 -30.21
N ILE A 2 19.95 38.62 -30.04
CA ILE A 2 19.17 38.39 -28.82
C ILE A 2 19.41 36.92 -28.50
N GLY A 3 20.04 36.66 -27.35
CA GLY A 3 20.36 35.32 -26.88
C GLY A 3 19.19 34.76 -26.08
N GLU A 4 18.51 33.76 -26.65
CA GLU A 4 17.59 32.89 -25.92
C GLU A 4 18.38 31.83 -25.15
N ARG A 5 18.22 31.82 -23.82
CA ARG A 5 18.60 30.69 -22.97
C ARG A 5 17.42 29.73 -22.90
N ALA A 6 17.57 28.57 -23.51
CA ALA A 6 16.68 27.42 -23.33
C ALA A 6 16.80 26.89 -21.89
N LEU A 7 15.68 26.84 -21.17
CA LEU A 7 15.52 26.08 -19.93
C LEU A 7 14.81 24.77 -20.28
N CYS A 8 15.60 23.72 -20.46
CA CYS A 8 15.15 22.34 -20.44
C CYS A 8 14.96 21.89 -18.99
N SER A 9 13.78 21.36 -18.64
CA SER A 9 13.65 20.21 -17.71
C SER A 9 12.21 19.71 -17.71
N GLY A 10 11.91 18.79 -18.60
CA GLY A 10 10.79 17.87 -18.45
C GLY A 10 11.24 16.63 -17.69
N LYS A 11 10.39 16.12 -16.79
CA LYS A 11 10.32 14.69 -16.41
C LYS A 11 8.86 14.32 -16.18
N LEU A 12 8.16 14.13 -17.29
CA LEU A 12 7.01 13.23 -17.39
C LEU A 12 7.59 11.81 -17.45
N VAL A 13 7.18 10.91 -16.55
CA VAL A 13 7.55 9.48 -16.65
C VAL A 13 6.29 8.62 -16.54
N ILE A 14 5.80 8.23 -17.71
CA ILE A 14 4.97 7.05 -17.97
C ILE A 14 5.87 6.12 -18.79
N LEU A 15 6.08 4.89 -18.36
CA LEU A 15 6.78 3.83 -19.13
C LEU A 15 6.23 2.47 -18.67
N LEU A 16 5.92 1.48 -19.49
CA LEU A 16 5.78 1.35 -20.94
C LEU A 16 4.94 0.08 -21.19
N ASP A 17 4.24 0.06 -22.32
CA ASP A 17 3.45 -1.05 -22.85
C ASP A 17 4.20 -2.39 -22.91
N LEU A 18 3.56 -3.45 -22.42
CA LEU A 18 3.66 -4.77 -23.03
C LEU A 18 2.28 -5.11 -23.60
N ALA A 19 2.22 -5.07 -24.93
CA ALA A 19 1.04 -5.37 -25.73
C ALA A 19 0.50 -6.78 -25.42
N VAL A 20 -0.70 -6.83 -24.84
CA VAL A 20 -1.57 -8.02 -24.82
C VAL A 20 -2.76 -7.69 -25.74
N PRO A 21 -3.14 -8.56 -26.69
CA PRO A 21 -4.18 -8.25 -27.66
C PRO A 21 -5.54 -8.03 -26.95
N VAL A 22 -6.07 -6.81 -27.08
CA VAL A 22 -7.40 -6.42 -26.59
C VAL A 22 -8.46 -6.97 -27.54
N GLY A 23 -9.01 -8.13 -27.19
CA GLY A 23 -10.23 -8.65 -27.80
C GLY A 23 -11.48 -7.94 -27.26
N ARG A 24 -12.22 -7.33 -28.18
CA ARG A 24 -13.65 -6.93 -28.14
C ARG A 24 -14.20 -6.23 -26.89
N THR A 25 -14.58 -4.97 -27.12
CA THR A 25 -15.65 -4.26 -26.41
C THR A 25 -16.98 -5.00 -26.52
N GLU A 26 -17.43 -5.65 -25.44
CA GLU A 26 -18.82 -6.09 -25.30
C GLU A 26 -19.57 -5.20 -24.28
N ASP A 27 -20.53 -4.48 -24.84
CA ASP A 27 -21.85 -4.09 -24.35
C ASP A 27 -22.09 -4.11 -22.83
N ARG A 28 -22.22 -2.90 -22.26
CA ARG A 28 -22.50 -2.62 -20.85
C ARG A 28 -23.97 -2.75 -20.45
N THR A 29 -24.79 -3.41 -21.25
CA THR A 29 -26.23 -3.48 -20.98
C THR A 29 -26.71 -4.91 -21.01
N ARG A 30 -26.84 -5.51 -19.80
CA ARG A 30 -27.79 -6.58 -19.38
C ARG A 30 -27.11 -7.70 -18.59
N CYS A 31 -27.07 -7.56 -17.26
CA CYS A 31 -27.17 -8.72 -16.38
C CYS A 31 -28.13 -8.41 -15.24
N LYS A 32 -29.42 -8.66 -15.51
CA LYS A 32 -30.47 -8.74 -14.49
C LYS A 32 -30.38 -10.13 -13.85
N ARG A 33 -30.24 -10.15 -12.52
CA ARG A 33 -30.66 -11.22 -11.59
C ARG A 33 -30.02 -12.61 -11.80
N ARG A 34 -28.76 -12.73 -11.35
CA ARG A 34 -28.33 -13.88 -10.54
C ARG A 34 -27.50 -13.29 -9.40
N ALA A 35 -27.93 -13.53 -8.16
CA ALA A 35 -27.15 -13.21 -6.97
C ALA A 35 -25.88 -14.08 -6.95
N CYS A 36 -24.90 -13.73 -7.77
CA CYS A 36 -23.53 -14.16 -7.58
C CYS A 36 -23.05 -13.32 -6.40
N ALA A 37 -22.98 -13.91 -5.21
CA ALA A 37 -22.43 -13.24 -4.04
C ALA A 37 -21.01 -12.77 -4.39
N THR A 38 -20.85 -11.50 -4.76
CA THR A 38 -19.54 -10.94 -5.08
C THR A 38 -18.78 -10.88 -3.76
N PHE A 39 -17.80 -11.77 -3.61
CA PHE A 39 -16.94 -11.89 -2.42
C PHE A 39 -15.96 -10.72 -2.24
N TRP A 40 -16.18 -9.61 -2.96
CA TRP A 40 -15.40 -8.39 -2.95
C TRP A 40 -16.23 -7.17 -3.32
N SER A 41 -15.79 -6.01 -2.85
CA SER A 41 -16.25 -4.69 -3.30
C SER A 41 -15.14 -4.02 -4.13
N ASP A 42 -15.53 -3.27 -5.16
CA ASP A 42 -14.59 -2.43 -5.91
C ASP A 42 -14.33 -1.13 -5.14
N GLY A 43 -13.05 -0.78 -5.01
CA GLY A 43 -12.60 0.37 -4.23
C GLY A 43 -12.68 0.18 -2.71
N ALA A 44 -12.18 1.17 -1.98
CA ALA A 44 -12.30 1.25 -0.53
C ALA A 44 -13.66 1.83 -0.12
N SER A 45 -14.33 1.19 0.85
CA SER A 45 -15.59 1.68 1.40
C SER A 45 -15.41 3.01 2.15
N PRO A 46 -16.47 3.82 2.32
CA PRO A 46 -16.39 5.06 3.09
C PRO A 46 -15.87 4.85 4.52
N ALA A 47 -16.24 3.74 5.17
CA ALA A 47 -15.77 3.40 6.50
C ALA A 47 -14.26 3.09 6.53
N THR A 48 -13.75 2.39 5.51
CA THR A 48 -12.31 2.16 5.35
C THR A 48 -11.57 3.46 5.12
N ARG A 49 -12.05 4.34 4.23
CA ARG A 49 -11.45 5.66 4.00
C ARG A 49 -11.43 6.53 5.26
N ALA A 50 -12.53 6.57 6.02
CA ALA A 50 -12.57 7.30 7.29
C ALA A 50 -11.53 6.78 8.28
N ARG A 51 -11.37 5.44 8.36
CA ARG A 51 -10.32 4.81 9.19
C ARG A 51 -8.92 5.18 8.70
N GLU A 52 -8.69 5.18 7.41
CA GLU A 52 -7.40 5.55 6.79
C GLU A 52 -7.05 7.02 7.04
N ILE A 53 -8.02 7.93 6.98
CA ILE A 53 -7.84 9.35 7.33
C ILE A 53 -7.38 9.48 8.80
N MET A 54 -8.04 8.77 9.73
CA MET A 54 -7.64 8.77 11.13
C MET A 54 -6.26 8.14 11.34
N GLN A 55 -5.97 7.04 10.67
CA GLN A 55 -4.65 6.39 10.72
C GLN A 55 -3.55 7.30 10.18
N ARG A 56 -3.78 7.99 9.05
CA ARG A 56 -2.83 8.93 8.46
C ARG A 56 -2.52 10.08 9.41
N ARG A 57 -3.56 10.68 10.01
CA ARG A 57 -3.39 11.75 11.01
C ARG A 57 -2.54 11.28 12.19
N HIS A 58 -2.94 10.17 12.80
CA HIS A 58 -2.23 9.62 13.96
C HIS A 58 -0.79 9.23 13.65
N ALA A 59 -0.53 8.67 12.46
CA ALA A 59 0.81 8.32 12.03
C ALA A 59 1.68 9.56 11.79
N ARG A 60 1.15 10.63 11.17
CA ARG A 60 1.90 11.89 11.01
C ARG A 60 2.26 12.53 12.34
N GLU A 61 1.30 12.64 13.25
CA GLU A 61 1.52 13.17 14.60
C GLU A 61 2.56 12.35 15.35
N GLY A 62 2.43 11.02 15.32
CA GLY A 62 3.38 10.12 15.98
C GLY A 62 4.78 10.15 15.38
N LEU A 63 4.92 10.28 14.06
CA LEU A 63 6.23 10.42 13.40
C LEU A 63 6.91 11.74 13.79
N TYR A 64 6.15 12.84 13.79
CA TYR A 64 6.63 14.15 14.23
C TYR A 64 7.10 14.10 15.69
N GLU A 65 6.29 13.53 16.59
CA GLU A 65 6.68 13.36 18.00
C GLU A 65 7.90 12.45 18.17
N ALA A 66 7.99 11.36 17.41
CA ALA A 66 9.11 10.44 17.43
C ALA A 66 10.44 11.15 17.09
N ARG A 67 10.45 11.95 16.02
CA ARG A 67 11.64 12.71 15.56
C ARG A 67 11.99 13.88 16.49
N TRP A 68 11.02 14.68 16.89
CA TRP A 68 11.30 16.01 17.44
C TRP A 68 11.00 16.21 18.92
N SER A 69 10.13 15.40 19.55
CA SER A 69 9.81 15.59 20.98
C SER A 69 10.90 14.97 21.87
N ARG A 70 11.41 15.70 22.88
CA ARG A 70 12.45 15.15 23.78
C ARG A 70 11.88 14.20 24.85
N THR A 71 10.61 14.35 25.23
CA THR A 71 10.00 13.53 26.29
C THR A 71 8.48 13.72 26.32
N THR A 72 7.74 12.65 26.01
CA THR A 72 6.29 12.56 26.26
C THR A 72 5.99 11.17 26.81
N ASP A 73 5.01 11.02 27.70
CA ASP A 73 4.54 9.71 28.20
C ASP A 73 4.17 8.74 27.05
N ASN A 74 3.70 9.29 25.93
CA ASN A 74 3.45 8.56 24.69
C ASN A 74 4.67 7.76 24.22
N LYS A 75 5.90 8.30 24.32
CA LYS A 75 7.12 7.59 23.90
C LYS A 75 7.37 6.34 24.75
N VAL A 76 7.07 6.37 26.04
CA VAL A 76 7.20 5.19 26.90
C VAL A 76 6.23 4.10 26.46
N MET A 77 4.98 4.48 26.20
CA MET A 77 3.95 3.56 25.69
C MET A 77 4.33 3.00 24.30
N TRP A 78 4.77 3.85 23.37
CA TRP A 78 5.17 3.43 22.03
C TRP A 78 6.38 2.50 22.04
N ARG A 79 7.37 2.75 22.91
CA ARG A 79 8.50 1.81 23.10
C ARG A 79 8.01 0.44 23.59
N LYS A 80 7.14 0.41 24.60
CA LYS A 80 6.57 -0.86 25.09
C LYS A 80 5.79 -1.62 24.02
N GLN A 81 5.13 -0.90 23.12
CA GLN A 81 4.41 -1.47 21.99
C GLN A 81 5.30 -1.79 20.77
N GLY A 82 6.59 -1.44 20.81
CA GLY A 82 7.54 -1.61 19.70
C GLY A 82 7.31 -0.65 18.53
N TRP A 83 6.54 0.42 18.70
CA TRP A 83 6.19 1.34 17.61
C TRP A 83 7.37 2.19 17.13
N LEU A 84 8.37 2.38 17.99
CA LEU A 84 9.62 3.08 17.66
C LEU A 84 10.71 2.16 17.10
N GLU A 85 10.43 0.85 16.99
CA GLU A 85 11.37 -0.09 16.37
C GLU A 85 11.25 -0.02 14.84
N PRO A 86 12.32 -0.31 14.07
CA PRO A 86 12.26 -0.40 12.62
C PRO A 86 11.18 -1.37 12.14
N HIS A 87 10.49 -1.01 11.06
CA HIS A 87 9.41 -1.79 10.47
C HIS A 87 9.66 -2.02 8.97
N VAL A 88 9.32 -3.22 8.51
CA VAL A 88 9.26 -3.57 7.09
C VAL A 88 7.87 -3.27 6.57
N VAL A 89 7.82 -2.49 5.49
CA VAL A 89 6.68 -2.41 4.59
C VAL A 89 6.97 -3.38 3.45
N TYR A 90 6.00 -4.21 3.07
CA TYR A 90 6.18 -5.18 2.01
C TYR A 90 4.95 -5.23 1.10
N ILE A 91 5.19 -5.53 -0.18
CA ILE A 91 4.16 -5.90 -1.16
C ILE A 91 4.21 -7.40 -1.38
N GLU A 92 3.08 -8.05 -1.18
CA GLU A 92 2.89 -9.46 -1.42
C GLU A 92 1.90 -9.67 -2.57
N HIS A 93 2.30 -10.44 -3.57
CA HIS A 93 1.38 -11.00 -4.55
C HIS A 93 0.72 -12.25 -3.98
N LEU A 94 -0.60 -12.34 -4.13
CA LEU A 94 -1.42 -13.50 -3.77
C LEU A 94 -1.98 -14.12 -5.06
N PRO A 95 -1.25 -15.06 -5.72
CA PRO A 95 -1.60 -15.54 -7.06
C PRO A 95 -3.00 -16.15 -7.16
N ARG A 96 -3.41 -16.90 -6.13
CA ARG A 96 -4.74 -17.54 -6.06
C ARG A 96 -5.89 -16.54 -6.06
N LEU A 97 -5.64 -15.33 -5.56
CA LEU A 97 -6.62 -14.26 -5.48
C LEU A 97 -6.45 -13.21 -6.59
N ARG A 98 -5.34 -13.27 -7.36
CA ARG A 98 -4.97 -12.30 -8.40
C ARG A 98 -4.97 -10.86 -7.89
N VAL A 99 -4.43 -10.68 -6.69
CA VAL A 99 -4.28 -9.36 -6.04
C VAL A 99 -2.87 -9.19 -5.50
N PHE A 100 -2.46 -7.96 -5.36
CA PHE A 100 -1.36 -7.55 -4.51
C PHE A 100 -1.91 -7.06 -3.17
N ARG A 101 -1.08 -7.13 -2.13
CA ARG A 101 -1.37 -6.67 -0.78
C ARG A 101 -0.17 -5.89 -0.26
N VAL A 102 -0.41 -4.76 0.38
CA VAL A 102 0.60 -4.06 1.17
C VAL A 102 0.44 -4.46 2.64
N GLY A 103 1.55 -4.82 3.30
CA GLY A 103 1.56 -5.26 4.69
C GLY A 103 2.73 -4.67 5.46
N LEU A 104 2.63 -4.75 6.79
CA LEU A 104 3.64 -4.25 7.73
C LEU A 104 4.10 -5.35 8.67
N SER A 105 5.37 -5.34 9.05
CA SER A 105 5.91 -6.18 10.11
C SER A 105 7.03 -5.47 10.86
N ALA A 106 7.21 -5.74 12.14
CA ALA A 106 8.39 -5.25 12.85
C ALA A 106 9.63 -5.98 12.30
N GLN A 107 10.74 -5.25 12.08
CA GLN A 107 11.95 -5.78 11.45
C GLN A 107 12.42 -7.07 12.12
N ARG A 108 12.41 -7.10 13.46
CA ARG A 108 12.87 -8.25 14.26
C ARG A 108 12.13 -9.56 14.00
N VAL A 109 10.87 -9.51 13.57
CA VAL A 109 10.03 -10.70 13.27
C VAL A 109 9.74 -10.85 11.78
N TRP A 110 10.32 -10.00 10.93
CA TRP A 110 10.13 -10.05 9.48
C TRP A 110 10.54 -11.39 8.87
N PRO A 111 11.71 -11.99 9.18
CA PRO A 111 12.11 -13.26 8.56
C PRO A 111 11.08 -14.38 8.76
N ASP A 112 10.49 -14.49 9.95
CA ASP A 112 9.46 -15.49 10.25
C ASP A 112 8.12 -15.13 9.62
N THR A 113 7.78 -13.84 9.56
CA THR A 113 6.60 -13.35 8.85
C THR A 113 6.69 -13.71 7.37
N ALA A 114 7.78 -13.35 6.69
CA ALA A 114 8.02 -13.64 5.28
C ALA A 114 8.00 -15.15 4.99
N ARG A 115 8.60 -15.97 5.88
CA ARG A 115 8.54 -17.43 5.78
C ARG A 115 7.10 -17.96 5.85
N GLN A 116 6.27 -17.43 6.76
CA GLN A 116 4.86 -17.83 6.89
C GLN A 116 4.02 -17.39 5.69
N LEU A 117 4.26 -16.19 5.15
CA LEU A 117 3.57 -15.69 3.94
C LEU A 117 3.88 -16.58 2.74
N ARG A 118 5.15 -16.90 2.51
CA ARG A 118 5.60 -17.83 1.45
C ARG A 118 4.96 -19.22 1.60
N ARG A 119 4.91 -19.76 2.82
CA ARG A 119 4.24 -21.05 3.10
C ARG A 119 2.74 -21.04 2.77
N ARG A 120 2.08 -19.89 2.84
CA ARG A 120 0.66 -19.72 2.47
C ARG A 120 0.46 -19.47 0.97
N GLY A 121 1.54 -19.49 0.18
CA GLY A 121 1.53 -19.30 -1.26
C GLY A 121 1.60 -17.83 -1.71
N GLY A 122 1.94 -16.92 -0.79
CA GLY A 122 2.24 -15.54 -1.13
C GLY A 122 3.66 -15.36 -1.66
N VAL A 123 3.86 -14.36 -2.52
CA VAL A 123 5.16 -14.01 -3.08
C VAL A 123 5.47 -12.58 -2.68
N ILE A 124 6.55 -12.35 -1.95
CA ILE A 124 7.02 -10.99 -1.65
C ILE A 124 7.63 -10.44 -2.93
N VAL A 125 7.07 -9.32 -3.42
CA VAL A 125 7.45 -8.67 -4.67
C VAL A 125 8.40 -7.51 -4.41
N ASP A 126 8.19 -6.82 -3.30
CA ASP A 126 9.00 -5.68 -2.86
C ASP A 126 8.95 -5.54 -1.34
N GLU A 127 10.00 -4.99 -0.73
CA GLU A 127 10.08 -4.70 0.70
C GLU A 127 11.03 -3.52 0.98
N VAL A 128 10.67 -2.67 1.94
CA VAL A 128 11.53 -1.59 2.43
C VAL A 128 11.45 -1.52 3.95
N THR A 129 12.59 -1.30 4.60
CA THR A 129 12.67 -1.04 6.04
C THR A 129 12.64 0.47 6.28
N VAL A 130 11.76 0.92 7.15
CA VAL A 130 11.67 2.30 7.61
C VAL A 130 11.92 2.40 9.11
N GLU A 131 12.24 3.61 9.57
CA GLU A 131 12.72 3.88 10.93
C GLU A 131 11.77 3.40 12.05
N ASN A 132 10.46 3.48 11.84
CA ASN A 132 9.47 3.16 12.86
C ASN A 132 8.10 2.80 12.27
N ARG A 133 7.17 2.36 13.12
CA ARG A 133 5.82 1.95 12.70
C ARG A 133 5.00 3.11 12.12
N HIS A 134 5.19 4.33 12.60
CA HIS A 134 4.44 5.49 12.10
C HIS A 134 4.81 5.77 10.64
N ALA A 135 6.11 5.82 10.33
CA ALA A 135 6.60 5.91 8.95
C ALA A 135 6.04 4.77 8.09
N ALA A 136 6.07 3.54 8.60
CA ALA A 136 5.57 2.36 7.88
C ALA A 136 4.06 2.47 7.55
N VAL A 137 3.26 3.00 8.49
CA VAL A 137 1.83 3.26 8.25
C VAL A 137 1.63 4.32 7.16
N LEU A 138 2.45 5.37 7.13
CA LEU A 138 2.36 6.40 6.09
C LEU A 138 2.69 5.82 4.71
N VAL A 139 3.79 5.05 4.57
CA VAL A 139 4.16 4.38 3.31
C VAL A 139 3.00 3.52 2.83
N LYS A 140 2.44 2.68 3.72
CA LYS A 140 1.30 1.83 3.38
C LYS A 140 0.11 2.63 2.85
N LEU A 141 -0.22 3.75 3.48
CA LEU A 141 -1.36 4.58 3.07
C LEU A 141 -1.10 5.28 1.73
N ASP A 142 0.14 5.73 1.48
CA ASP A 142 0.54 6.31 0.19
C ASP A 142 0.50 5.27 -0.94
N VAL A 143 0.95 4.04 -0.68
CA VAL A 143 0.76 2.92 -1.62
C VAL A 143 -0.72 2.72 -1.94
N LEU A 144 -1.60 2.69 -0.92
CA LEU A 144 -3.03 2.49 -1.13
C LEU A 144 -3.69 3.62 -1.93
N GLU A 145 -3.21 4.86 -1.76
CA GLU A 145 -3.67 6.02 -2.51
C GLU A 145 -3.22 5.96 -3.98
N LEU A 146 -1.98 5.55 -4.25
CA LEU A 146 -1.46 5.36 -5.61
C LEU A 146 -2.24 4.30 -6.40
N VAL A 147 -2.73 3.27 -5.72
CA VAL A 147 -3.46 2.15 -6.36
C VAL A 147 -4.98 2.27 -6.20
N ASP A 148 -5.52 3.42 -5.80
CA ASP A 148 -6.92 3.58 -5.37
C ASP A 148 -7.94 3.07 -6.41
N LEU A 149 -7.69 3.34 -7.70
CA LEU A 149 -8.55 2.89 -8.81
C LEU A 149 -8.58 1.36 -8.99
N TRP A 150 -7.58 0.65 -8.48
CA TRP A 150 -7.47 -0.81 -8.54
C TRP A 150 -7.79 -1.50 -7.21
N ARG A 151 -8.06 -0.73 -6.16
CA ARG A 151 -8.35 -1.28 -4.84
C ARG A 151 -9.55 -2.21 -4.86
N ARG A 152 -9.49 -3.21 -3.99
CA ARG A 152 -10.62 -4.04 -3.64
C ARG A 152 -10.69 -4.21 -2.13
N GLU A 153 -11.90 -4.43 -1.64
CA GLU A 153 -12.11 -4.97 -0.31
C GLU A 153 -12.49 -6.44 -0.43
N LEU A 154 -11.69 -7.33 0.17
CA LEU A 154 -11.95 -8.76 0.21
C LEU A 154 -12.70 -9.13 1.49
N HIS A 155 -13.68 -10.00 1.35
CA HIS A 155 -14.38 -10.58 2.50
C HIS A 155 -13.41 -11.39 3.39
N PRO A 156 -13.58 -11.40 4.73
CA PRO A 156 -12.70 -12.14 5.65
C PRO A 156 -12.55 -13.64 5.36
N SER A 157 -13.54 -14.25 4.69
CA SER A 157 -13.47 -15.65 4.24
C SER A 157 -12.44 -15.91 3.14
N ARG A 158 -12.01 -14.86 2.41
CA ARG A 158 -10.94 -14.92 1.40
C ARG A 158 -9.60 -14.52 1.98
N LEU A 159 -9.61 -13.52 2.86
CA LEU A 159 -8.40 -13.03 3.50
C LEU A 159 -8.75 -12.53 4.91
N GLN A 160 -8.37 -13.31 5.93
CA GLN A 160 -8.71 -13.01 7.33
C GLN A 160 -8.16 -11.66 7.80
N LYS A 161 -7.02 -11.20 7.29
CA LYS A 161 -6.36 -9.94 7.67
C LYS A 161 -5.80 -9.21 6.45
N GLY A 162 -5.99 -7.90 6.41
CA GLY A 162 -5.53 -7.04 5.32
C GLY A 162 -6.44 -7.07 4.08
N GLY A 163 -7.71 -7.51 4.24
CA GLY A 163 -8.68 -7.53 3.14
C GLY A 163 -8.98 -6.16 2.53
N THR A 164 -8.73 -5.08 3.26
CA THR A 164 -8.88 -3.69 2.79
C THR A 164 -7.59 -3.11 2.18
N GLU A 165 -6.48 -3.84 2.26
CA GLU A 165 -5.13 -3.36 1.92
C GLU A 165 -4.63 -4.01 0.61
N VAL A 166 -5.56 -4.26 -0.33
CA VAL A 166 -5.29 -5.01 -1.56
C VAL A 166 -5.76 -4.28 -2.82
N TRP A 167 -5.11 -4.59 -3.94
CA TRP A 167 -5.50 -4.12 -5.28
C TRP A 167 -5.33 -5.23 -6.32
N ARG A 168 -6.04 -5.08 -7.45
CA ARG A 168 -6.00 -6.06 -8.54
C ARG A 168 -4.58 -6.22 -9.09
N GLN A 169 -4.21 -7.43 -9.49
CA GLN A 169 -2.95 -7.71 -10.18
C GLN A 169 -2.80 -6.94 -11.49
N SER A 170 -3.90 -6.54 -12.14
CA SER A 170 -3.88 -5.69 -13.33
C SER A 170 -3.61 -4.21 -13.02
N GLY A 171 -3.39 -3.86 -11.76
CA GLY A 171 -2.98 -2.53 -11.34
C GLY A 171 -1.49 -2.31 -11.47
N PRO A 172 -1.02 -1.10 -11.16
CA PRO A 172 0.39 -0.77 -11.29
C PRO A 172 1.24 -1.55 -10.29
N THR A 173 2.50 -1.77 -10.68
CA THR A 173 3.57 -2.08 -9.74
C THR A 173 3.94 -0.82 -8.97
N VAL A 174 4.30 -0.96 -7.69
CA VAL A 174 4.68 0.16 -6.83
C VAL A 174 6.09 -0.10 -6.33
N ASP A 175 6.95 0.91 -6.45
CA ASP A 175 8.30 0.92 -5.89
C ASP A 175 8.24 1.46 -4.46
N LEU A 176 8.48 0.58 -3.48
CA LEU A 176 8.39 0.94 -2.07
C LEU A 176 9.52 1.87 -1.61
N ILE A 177 10.70 1.79 -2.23
CA ILE A 177 11.83 2.67 -1.89
C ILE A 177 11.45 4.10 -2.24
N TYR A 178 10.98 4.32 -3.46
CA TYR A 178 10.52 5.64 -3.90
C TYR A 178 9.41 6.19 -3.01
N VAL A 179 8.44 5.35 -2.63
CA VAL A 179 7.35 5.80 -1.75
C VAL A 179 7.83 6.15 -0.35
N ALA A 180 8.81 5.40 0.19
CA ALA A 180 9.39 5.68 1.50
C ALA A 180 10.16 7.00 1.54
N GLU A 181 10.92 7.31 0.49
CA GLU A 181 11.68 8.55 0.38
C GLU A 181 10.76 9.79 0.46
N MET A 182 9.54 9.73 -0.12
CA MET A 182 8.58 10.86 -0.07
C MET A 182 8.06 11.21 1.34
N ILE A 183 8.27 10.35 2.34
CA ILE A 183 7.81 10.57 3.72
C ILE A 183 8.94 11.12 4.61
N GLU A 184 10.18 11.02 4.15
CA GLU A 184 11.32 11.50 4.91
C GLU A 184 11.51 13.02 4.81
N ASP A 185 11.02 13.63 3.73
CA ASP A 185 10.96 15.07 3.47
C ASP A 185 9.85 15.81 4.26
#